data_AF-A0A0A1WN32-F1
#
_entry.id   AF-A0A0A1WN32-F1
#
_cell.length_a   1.000
_cell.length_b   1.000
_cell.length_c   1.000
_cell.angle_alpha   90.00
_cell.angle_beta   90.00
_cell.angle_gamma   90.00
#
_symmetry.space_group_name_H-M   'P 1'
#
loop_
_entity.id
_entity.type
_entity.pdbx_description
1 polymer ?
#
loop_
_entity_poly.entity_id
_entity_poly.type
_entity_poly.pdbx_seq_one_letter_code
_entity_poly.pdbx_strand_id
1 'polypeptide(L)'
;MKCLSVKESIAIVEIVIALLCLPAILLLSFVLTFPDDMKMFLYQCSLATTMVLCLLFGFSTWFYNSNYPKTRFHVRIFIVIVLWTMFIFGVVTGVLFDMQFFDKYLYGHFEHDILDGAETLTLYAAMIFGIIVLFLLFIVNIILTVGVCRRARKGRNRSTRR
;
A
#
# COMPACT_ATOMS: atom_id res chain seq x y z
N MET A 1 -10.95 21.95 -19.98
CA MET A 1 -10.41 20.93 -19.04
C MET A 1 -10.57 19.56 -19.68
N LYS A 2 -9.48 18.91 -20.11
CA LYS A 2 -9.53 17.53 -20.59
C LYS A 2 -9.74 16.63 -19.37
N CYS A 3 -10.88 15.93 -19.30
CA CYS A 3 -11.11 14.94 -18.25
C CYS A 3 -9.99 13.88 -18.32
N LEU A 4 -9.19 13.77 -17.24
CA LEU A 4 -8.21 12.70 -17.06
C LEU A 4 -8.90 11.35 -17.27
N SER A 5 -8.25 10.46 -18.02
CA SER A 5 -8.77 9.11 -18.17
C SER A 5 -8.76 8.43 -16.81
N VAL A 6 -9.80 7.65 -16.47
CA VAL A 6 -9.89 6.90 -15.19
C VAL A 6 -8.60 6.12 -14.88
N LYS A 7 -7.88 5.68 -15.92
CA LYS A 7 -6.58 5.01 -15.77
C LYS A 7 -5.47 5.94 -15.27
N GLU A 8 -5.41 7.16 -15.78
CA GLU A 8 -4.42 8.16 -15.37
C GLU A 8 -4.72 8.62 -13.95
N SER A 9 -6.00 8.77 -13.58
CA SER A 9 -6.37 9.05 -12.18
C SER A 9 -5.91 7.95 -11.22
N ILE A 10 -6.06 6.67 -11.58
CA ILE A 10 -5.59 5.55 -10.75
C ILE A 10 -4.06 5.58 -10.61
N ALA A 11 -3.34 5.80 -11.72
CA ALA A 11 -1.88 5.89 -11.70
C ALA A 11 -1.37 7.05 -10.82
N ILE A 12 -2.05 8.20 -10.86
CA ILE A 12 -1.74 9.34 -9.99
C ILE A 12 -1.95 8.96 -8.52
N VAL A 13 -3.06 8.30 -8.18
CA VAL A 13 -3.32 7.87 -6.80
C VAL A 13 -2.28 6.85 -6.32
N GLU A 14 -1.87 5.91 -7.16
CA GLU A 14 -0.78 4.96 -6.82
C GLU A 14 0.54 5.69 -6.53
N ILE A 15 0.89 6.72 -7.30
CA ILE A 15 2.08 7.54 -7.05
C ILE A 15 1.95 8.33 -5.75
N VAL A 16 0.77 8.88 -5.46
CA VAL A 16 0.51 9.56 -4.18
C VAL A 16 0.66 8.59 -3.01
N ILE A 17 0.16 7.35 -3.13
CA ILE A 17 0.36 6.31 -2.12
C ILE A 17 1.86 6.06 -1.90
N ALA A 18 2.63 5.88 -2.97
CA ALA A 18 4.07 5.68 -2.86
C ALA A 18 4.79 6.86 -2.18
N LEU A 19 4.40 8.10 -2.51
CA LEU A 19 4.95 9.29 -1.88
C LEU A 19 4.59 9.41 -0.40
N LEU A 20 3.43 8.89 0.02
CA LEU A 20 3.02 8.84 1.43
C LEU A 20 3.69 7.70 2.20
N CYS A 21 4.09 6.62 1.54
CA CYS A 21 4.89 5.57 2.16
C CYS A 21 6.30 6.06 2.54
N LEU A 22 6.91 6.95 1.74
CA LEU A 22 8.25 7.48 2.01
C LEU A 22 8.41 8.11 3.41
N PRO A 23 7.60 9.11 3.83
CA PRO A 23 7.72 9.68 5.16
C PRO A 23 7.46 8.65 6.25
N ALA A 24 6.51 7.72 6.07
CA ALA A 24 6.26 6.67 7.06
C ALA A 24 7.49 5.77 7.27
N ILE A 25 8.16 5.36 6.18
CA ILE A 25 9.38 4.55 6.22
C ILE A 25 10.53 5.32 6.88
N LEU A 26 10.70 6.60 6.54
CA LEU A 26 11.76 7.45 7.10
C LEU A 26 11.56 7.65 8.60
N LEU A 27 10.34 7.99 9.03
CA LEU A 27 10.00 8.17 10.44
C LEU A 27 10.22 6.89 11.24
N LEU A 28 9.82 5.73 10.70
CA LEU A 28 10.10 4.43 11.33
C LEU A 28 11.60 4.14 11.41
N SER A 29 12.38 4.52 10.39
CA SER A 29 13.84 4.29 10.39
C SER A 29 14.58 5.08 11.48
N PHE A 30 14.03 6.22 11.91
CA PHE A 30 14.61 7.00 13.01
C PHE A 30 14.39 6.37 14.39
N VAL A 31 13.32 5.58 14.54
CA VAL A 31 12.93 5.00 15.83
C VAL A 31 13.28 3.51 15.92
N LEU A 32 13.50 2.85 14.79
CA LEU A 32 13.73 1.41 14.74
C LEU A 32 15.07 1.04 15.38
N THR A 33 15.02 0.33 16.50
CA THR A 33 16.20 -0.29 17.11
C THR A 33 16.27 -1.76 16.69
N PHE A 34 17.08 -2.05 15.67
CA PHE A 34 17.28 -3.42 15.19
C PHE A 34 18.39 -4.12 16.00
N PRO A 35 18.20 -5.35 16.50
CA PRO A 35 17.16 -6.34 16.15
C PRO A 35 15.94 -6.40 17.10
N ASP A 36 15.89 -5.60 18.16
CA ASP A 36 14.87 -5.73 19.20
C ASP A 36 13.43 -5.45 18.70
N ASP A 37 13.30 -4.67 17.62
CA ASP A 37 12.01 -4.27 17.04
C ASP A 37 11.65 -4.96 15.72
N MET A 38 11.73 -6.30 15.68
CA MET A 38 11.43 -7.11 14.49
C MET A 38 10.05 -6.88 13.87
N LYS A 39 8.99 -6.63 14.65
CA LYS A 39 7.64 -6.43 14.07
C LYS A 39 7.50 -5.04 13.45
N MET A 40 8.15 -4.03 14.02
CA MET A 40 8.26 -2.70 13.41
C MET A 40 9.05 -2.74 12.10
N PHE A 41 10.14 -3.52 12.06
CA PHE A 41 10.91 -3.74 10.84
C PHE A 41 10.05 -4.42 9.75
N LEU A 42 9.28 -5.45 10.10
CA LEU A 42 8.36 -6.12 9.15
C LEU A 42 7.31 -5.15 8.59
N TYR A 43 6.78 -4.25 9.42
CA TYR A 43 5.85 -3.22 8.97
C TYR A 43 6.51 -2.21 8.01
N GLN A 44 7.74 -1.78 8.31
CA GLN A 44 8.53 -0.93 7.42
C GLN A 44 8.80 -1.62 6.07
N CYS A 45 9.18 -2.90 6.07
CA CYS A 45 9.37 -3.68 4.84
C CYS A 45 8.08 -3.81 4.02
N SER A 46 6.94 -3.98 4.69
CA SER A 46 5.61 -4.00 4.05
C SER A 46 5.30 -2.68 3.33
N LEU A 47 5.52 -1.55 4.01
CA LEU A 47 5.33 -0.21 3.44
C LEU A 47 6.30 0.05 2.27
N ALA A 48 7.56 -0.36 2.38
CA ALA A 48 8.56 -0.23 1.31
C ALA A 48 8.20 -1.06 0.07
N THR A 49 7.74 -2.31 0.27
CA THR A 49 7.29 -3.17 -0.82
C THR A 49 6.06 -2.58 -1.51
N THR A 50 5.12 -2.06 -0.72
CA THR A 50 3.93 -1.37 -1.21
C THR A 50 4.30 -0.15 -2.05
N MET A 51 5.24 0.68 -1.59
CA MET A 51 5.74 1.84 -2.32
C MET A 51 6.31 1.44 -3.69
N VAL A 52 7.20 0.44 -3.73
CA VAL A 52 7.83 -0.03 -4.97
C VAL A 52 6.78 -0.55 -5.95
N LEU A 53 5.83 -1.35 -5.48
CA LEU A 53 4.76 -1.89 -6.32
C LEU A 53 3.84 -0.79 -6.86
N CYS A 54 3.45 0.18 -6.03
CA CYS A 54 2.66 1.33 -6.46
C CYS A 54 3.38 2.19 -7.50
N LEU A 55 4.71 2.41 -7.36
CA LEU A 55 5.50 3.10 -8.40
C LEU A 55 5.55 2.29 -9.69
N LEU A 56 5.85 0.99 -9.60
CA LEU A 56 5.88 0.11 -10.77
C LEU A 56 4.54 0.11 -11.51
N PHE A 57 3.41 0.07 -10.80
CA PHE A 57 2.09 0.08 -11.41
C PHE A 57 1.71 1.46 -11.96
N GLY A 58 1.99 2.54 -11.23
CA GLY A 58 1.78 3.91 -11.69
C GLY A 58 2.53 4.19 -12.99
N PHE A 59 3.83 3.85 -13.03
CA PHE A 59 4.65 3.99 -14.23
C PHE A 59 4.21 3.04 -15.34
N SER A 60 3.87 1.79 -15.02
CA SER A 60 3.36 0.85 -16.03
C SER A 60 2.13 1.41 -16.74
N THR A 61 1.25 2.11 -16.03
CA THR A 61 0.04 2.66 -16.66
C THR A 61 0.34 3.72 -17.72
N TRP A 62 1.44 4.47 -17.57
CA TRP A 62 1.91 5.44 -18.57
C TRP A 62 2.76 4.81 -19.68
N PHE A 63 3.67 3.87 -19.34
CA PHE A 63 4.60 3.29 -20.31
C PHE A 63 4.02 2.09 -21.09
N TYR A 64 3.05 1.35 -20.55
CA TYR A 64 2.46 0.18 -21.21
C TYR A 64 1.44 0.57 -22.28
N ASN A 65 1.95 1.16 -23.36
CA ASN A 65 1.22 1.47 -24.59
C ASN A 65 1.35 0.35 -25.65
N SER A 66 1.90 -0.82 -25.28
CA SER A 66 2.19 -1.91 -26.22
C SER A 66 0.93 -2.62 -26.76
N ASN A 67 0.96 -2.94 -28.06
CA ASN A 67 -0.13 -3.26 -28.97
C ASN A 67 -0.84 -4.62 -28.79
N TYR A 68 -0.61 -5.37 -27.70
CA TYR A 68 -1.17 -6.73 -27.53
C TYR A 68 -2.35 -6.78 -26.51
N PRO A 69 -3.59 -7.06 -26.95
CA PRO A 69 -4.78 -6.99 -26.10
C PRO A 69 -4.97 -8.17 -25.14
N LYS A 70 -4.48 -9.37 -25.45
CA LYS A 70 -4.67 -10.58 -24.62
C LYS A 70 -3.77 -10.60 -23.37
N THR A 71 -2.48 -10.29 -23.53
CA THR A 71 -1.51 -10.14 -22.41
C THR A 71 -1.93 -9.03 -21.45
N ARG A 72 -2.61 -7.99 -21.95
CA ARG A 72 -3.09 -6.84 -21.15
C ARG A 72 -4.13 -7.20 -20.09
N PHE A 73 -4.88 -8.30 -20.22
CA PHE A 73 -5.90 -8.68 -19.24
C PHE A 73 -5.31 -9.52 -18.09
N HIS A 74 -4.44 -10.48 -18.41
CA HIS A 74 -3.73 -11.28 -17.40
C HIS A 74 -2.87 -10.41 -16.48
N VAL A 75 -2.13 -9.46 -17.05
CA VAL A 75 -1.32 -8.51 -16.26
C VAL A 75 -2.21 -7.70 -15.30
N ARG A 76 -3.40 -7.24 -15.72
CA ARG A 76 -4.30 -6.50 -14.83
C ARG A 76 -4.84 -7.34 -13.69
N ILE A 77 -5.17 -8.61 -13.94
CA ILE A 77 -5.62 -9.52 -12.88
C ILE A 77 -4.47 -9.76 -11.89
N PHE A 78 -3.26 -9.99 -12.40
CA PHE A 78 -2.08 -10.17 -11.57
C PHE A 78 -1.83 -8.95 -10.67
N ILE A 79 -1.90 -7.73 -11.21
CA ILE A 79 -1.77 -6.48 -10.45
C ILE A 79 -2.80 -6.43 -9.31
N VAL A 80 -4.07 -6.73 -9.59
CA VAL A 80 -5.13 -6.74 -8.57
C VAL A 80 -4.84 -7.74 -7.47
N ILE A 81 -4.43 -8.97 -7.81
CA ILE A 81 -4.11 -10.01 -6.83
C ILE A 81 -2.92 -9.59 -5.95
N VAL A 82 -1.86 -9.05 -6.56
CA VAL A 82 -0.66 -8.58 -5.84
C VAL A 82 -1.01 -7.42 -4.90
N LEU A 83 -1.81 -6.45 -5.33
CA LEU A 83 -2.18 -5.33 -4.45
C LEU A 83 -3.13 -5.75 -3.31
N TRP A 84 -4.01 -6.74 -3.52
CA TRP A 84 -4.83 -7.31 -2.44
C TRP A 84 -4.00 -8.10 -1.43
N THR A 85 -3.03 -8.88 -1.90
CA THR A 85 -2.12 -9.62 -1.00
C THR A 85 -1.27 -8.65 -0.17
N MET A 86 -0.77 -7.57 -0.78
CA MET A 86 -0.05 -6.52 -0.05
C MET A 86 -0.93 -5.76 0.93
N PHE A 87 -2.20 -5.51 0.60
CA PHE A 87 -3.15 -4.93 1.55
C PHE A 87 -3.30 -5.80 2.80
N ILE A 88 -3.53 -7.10 2.62
CA ILE A 88 -3.67 -8.05 3.73
C ILE A 88 -2.37 -8.07 4.55
N PHE A 89 -1.21 -8.13 3.88
CA PHE A 89 0.08 -8.12 4.55
C PHE A 89 0.31 -6.82 5.35
N GLY A 90 -0.06 -5.67 4.79
CA GLY A 90 -0.01 -4.37 5.47
C GLY A 90 -0.92 -4.28 6.69
N VAL A 91 -2.13 -4.85 6.62
CA VAL A 91 -3.03 -4.95 7.78
C VAL A 91 -2.45 -5.85 8.86
N VAL A 92 -1.99 -7.05 8.51
CA VAL A 92 -1.43 -8.02 9.47
C VAL A 92 -0.19 -7.43 10.15
N THR A 93 0.74 -6.87 9.39
CA THR A 93 1.95 -6.24 9.94
C THR A 93 1.62 -5.00 10.79
N GLY A 94 0.60 -4.22 10.42
CA GLY A 94 0.10 -3.11 11.23
C GLY A 94 -0.49 -3.54 12.56
N VAL A 95 -1.28 -4.63 12.59
CA VAL A 95 -1.81 -5.19 13.84
C VAL A 95 -0.69 -5.74 14.72
N LEU A 96 0.31 -6.42 14.13
CA LEU A 96 1.46 -6.92 14.88
C LEU A 96 2.31 -5.78 15.47
N PHE A 97 2.47 -4.68 14.73
CA PHE A 97 3.10 -3.45 15.21
C PHE A 97 2.34 -2.88 16.41
N ASP A 98 1.02 -2.74 16.28
CA ASP A 98 0.14 -2.21 17.33
C ASP A 98 0.20 -3.07 18.59
N MET A 99 0.14 -4.40 18.44
CA MET A 99 0.32 -5.32 19.55
C MET A 99 1.69 -5.18 20.22
N GLN A 100 2.78 -4.99 19.46
CA GLN A 100 4.10 -4.77 20.07
C GLN A 100 4.16 -3.46 20.85
N PHE A 101 3.53 -2.41 20.33
CA PHE A 101 3.49 -1.09 20.94
C PHE A 101 2.65 -1.08 22.22
N PHE A 102 1.44 -1.66 22.17
CA PHE A 102 0.55 -1.77 23.34
C PHE A 102 1.07 -2.74 24.40
N ASP A 103 1.68 -3.86 24.03
CA ASP A 103 2.25 -4.82 24.97
C ASP A 103 3.45 -4.20 25.72
N LYS A 104 4.30 -3.46 25.01
CA LYS A 104 5.36 -2.65 25.62
C LYS A 104 4.81 -1.55 26.56
N TYR A 105 3.65 -1.00 26.26
CA TYR A 105 2.99 0.03 27.09
C TYR A 105 2.30 -0.56 28.34
N LEU A 106 1.70 -1.76 28.22
CA LEU A 106 0.95 -2.42 29.31
C LEU A 106 1.84 -3.17 30.30
N TYR A 107 2.93 -3.81 29.85
CA TYR A 107 3.77 -4.65 30.70
C TYR A 107 4.91 -3.91 31.41
N GLY A 108 4.91 -2.57 31.42
CA GLY A 108 5.64 -1.79 32.43
C GLY A 108 7.16 -1.85 32.36
N HIS A 109 7.76 -2.20 31.22
CA HIS A 109 9.22 -2.14 31.05
C HIS A 109 9.75 -0.77 30.58
N PHE A 110 8.88 0.22 30.38
CA PHE A 110 9.30 1.60 30.19
C PHE A 110 9.27 2.36 31.52
N GLU A 111 10.45 2.46 32.14
CA GLU A 111 10.80 3.66 32.89
C GLU A 111 10.43 4.86 32.02
N HIS A 112 9.59 5.75 32.57
CA HIS A 112 9.00 6.91 31.89
C HIS A 112 10.03 7.98 31.45
N ASP A 113 11.33 7.67 31.53
CA ASP A 113 12.43 8.63 31.47
C ASP A 113 13.37 8.49 30.25
N ILE A 114 13.15 7.54 29.32
CA ILE A 114 14.11 7.31 28.19
C ILE A 114 13.50 7.46 26.78
N LEU A 115 12.18 7.35 26.58
CA LEU A 115 11.56 7.73 25.29
C LEU A 115 11.22 9.22 25.31
N ASP A 116 12.13 10.02 24.78
CA ASP A 116 11.94 11.44 24.55
C ASP A 116 10.60 11.67 23.81
N GLY A 117 9.80 12.67 24.22
CA GLY A 117 8.45 12.88 23.67
C GLY A 117 8.42 13.01 22.13
N ALA A 118 9.56 13.35 21.52
CA ALA A 118 9.80 13.37 20.09
C ALA A 118 9.73 12.00 19.40
N GLU A 119 10.21 10.92 20.03
CA GLU A 119 10.19 9.56 19.46
C GLU A 119 8.77 8.99 19.44
N THR A 120 8.03 9.22 20.52
CA THR A 120 6.61 8.85 20.61
C THR A 120 5.79 9.61 19.57
N LEU A 121 6.03 10.91 19.40
CA LEU A 121 5.35 11.73 18.39
C LEU A 121 5.68 11.26 16.96
N THR A 122 6.94 10.88 16.72
CA THR A 122 7.40 10.29 15.45
C THR A 122 6.67 8.98 15.13
N LEU A 123 6.52 8.09 16.12
CA LEU A 123 5.80 6.82 15.94
C LEU A 123 4.31 7.03 15.64
N TYR A 124 3.65 7.92 16.37
CA TYR A 124 2.24 8.27 16.10
C TYR A 124 2.07 8.87 14.70
N ALA A 125 2.96 9.77 14.28
CA ALA A 125 2.95 10.32 12.93
C ALA A 125 3.10 9.22 11.88
N ALA A 126 4.06 8.30 12.06
CA ALA A 126 4.27 7.17 11.16
C ALA A 126 3.05 6.25 11.06
N MET A 127 2.39 5.94 12.19
CA MET A 127 1.15 5.17 12.21
C MET A 127 0.02 5.86 11.44
N ILE A 128 -0.16 7.17 11.65
CA ILE A 128 -1.20 7.94 10.94
C ILE A 128 -0.96 7.88 9.43
N PHE A 129 0.28 8.09 8.98
CA PHE A 129 0.63 7.94 7.55
C PHE A 129 0.35 6.52 7.05
N GLY A 130 0.71 5.50 7.83
CA GLY A 130 0.43 4.09 7.53
C GLY A 130 -1.05 3.77 7.36
N ILE A 131 -1.90 4.30 8.25
CA ILE A 131 -3.38 4.15 8.17
C ILE A 131 -3.92 4.84 6.91
N ILE A 132 -3.46 6.05 6.61
CA ILE A 132 -3.86 6.78 5.39
C ILE A 132 -3.47 5.98 4.14
N VAL A 133 -2.24 5.45 4.10
CA VAL A 133 -1.74 4.60 3.01
C VAL A 133 -2.62 3.36 2.83
N LEU A 134 -2.93 2.64 3.90
CA LEU A 134 -3.78 1.44 3.85
C LEU A 134 -5.19 1.78 3.35
N PHE A 135 -5.77 2.90 3.80
CA PHE A 135 -7.09 3.34 3.37
C PHE A 135 -7.12 3.71 1.89
N LEU A 136 -6.14 4.47 1.42
CA LEU A 136 -6.02 4.80 -0.01
C LEU A 136 -5.80 3.55 -0.87
N LEU A 137 -4.95 2.62 -0.42
CA LEU A 137 -4.69 1.37 -1.11
C LEU A 137 -5.95 0.50 -1.20
N PHE A 138 -6.78 0.48 -0.16
CA PHE A 138 -8.08 -0.18 -0.19
C PHE A 138 -9.02 0.41 -1.25
N ILE A 139 -9.12 1.75 -1.32
CA ILE A 139 -9.93 2.43 -2.34
C ILE A 139 -9.44 2.07 -3.75
N VAL A 140 -8.13 2.13 -4.00
CA VAL A 140 -7.54 1.80 -5.30
C VAL A 140 -7.82 0.33 -5.66
N ASN A 141 -7.68 -0.59 -4.71
CA ASN A 141 -7.97 -2.00 -4.90
C ASN A 141 -9.42 -2.25 -5.33
N ILE A 142 -10.39 -1.58 -4.71
CA ILE A 142 -11.79 -1.67 -5.12
C ILE A 142 -11.97 -1.17 -6.55
N ILE A 143 -11.44 0.01 -6.87
CA ILE A 143 -11.58 0.63 -8.20
C ILE A 143 -10.99 -0.28 -9.29
N LEU A 144 -9.79 -0.82 -9.07
CA LEU A 144 -9.12 -1.73 -9.99
C LEU A 144 -9.91 -3.04 -10.18
N THR A 145 -10.39 -3.62 -9.09
CA THR A 145 -11.21 -4.85 -9.11
C THR A 145 -12.48 -4.64 -9.94
N VAL A 146 -13.22 -3.56 -9.68
CA VAL A 146 -14.42 -3.19 -10.46
C VAL A 146 -14.06 -2.96 -11.93
N GLY A 147 -12.93 -2.32 -12.21
CA GLY A 147 -12.42 -2.09 -13.56
C GLY A 147 -12.14 -3.38 -14.34
N VAL A 148 -11.56 -4.39 -13.69
CA VAL A 148 -11.31 -5.71 -14.27
C VAL A 148 -12.60 -6.48 -14.48
N CYS A 149 -13.49 -6.54 -13.47
CA CYS A 149 -14.78 -7.23 -13.56
C CYS A 149 -15.68 -6.67 -14.68
N ARG A 150 -15.76 -5.34 -14.82
CA ARG A 150 -16.52 -4.68 -15.90
C ARG A 150 -15.99 -5.07 -17.29
N ARG A 151 -14.66 -5.17 -17.45
CA ARG A 151 -14.05 -5.61 -18.73
C ARG A 151 -14.30 -7.09 -19.00
N ALA A 152 -14.17 -7.95 -17.99
CA ALA A 152 -14.45 -9.37 -18.11
C ALA A 152 -15.89 -9.62 -18.59
N ARG A 153 -16.87 -8.92 -18.00
CA ARG A 153 -18.29 -9.02 -18.39
C ARG A 153 -18.55 -8.55 -19.83
N LYS A 154 -17.89 -7.46 -20.27
CA LYS A 154 -18.01 -6.96 -21.65
C LYS A 154 -17.38 -7.90 -22.68
N GLY A 155 -16.31 -8.61 -22.31
CA GLY A 155 -15.69 -9.66 -23.14
C GLY A 155 -16.61 -10.87 -23.33
N ARG A 156 -17.22 -11.35 -22.24
CA ARG A 156 -18.16 -12.49 -22.26
C ARG A 156 -19.39 -12.22 -23.14
N ASN A 157 -20.04 -11.06 -23.01
CA ASN A 157 -21.22 -10.73 -23.82
C ASN A 157 -20.96 -10.65 -25.34
N ARG A 158 -19.72 -10.41 -25.77
CA ARG A 158 -19.34 -10.43 -27.20
C ARG A 158 -19.11 -11.84 -27.73
N SER A 159 -18.72 -12.78 -26.87
CA SER A 159 -18.56 -14.19 -27.24
C SER A 159 -19.90 -14.92 -27.37
N THR A 160 -20.94 -14.48 -26.66
CA THR A 160 -22.29 -15.08 -26.74
C THR A 160 -23.12 -14.53 -27.91
N ARG A 161 -22.64 -13.50 -28.61
CA ARG A 161 -23.28 -12.92 -29.82
C ARG A 161 -22.61 -13.34 -31.13
N ARG A 162 -21.57 -14.17 -31.07
CA ARG A 162 -20.97 -14.85 -32.23
C ARG A 162 -21.37 -16.31 -32.19
#